data_AF-A0A7K0WUW6-F1
#
_entry.id   AF-A0A7K0WUW6-F1
#
_cell.length_a   1.000
_cell.length_b   1.000
_cell.length_c   1.000
_cell.angle_alpha   90.00
_cell.angle_beta   90.00
_cell.angle_gamma   90.00
#
_symmetry.space_group_name_H-M   'P 1'
#
loop_
_entity.id
_entity.type
_entity.pdbx_description
1 polymer ?
#
loop_
_entity_poly.entity_id
_entity_poly.type
_entity_poly.pdbx_seq_one_letter_code
_entity_poly.pdbx_strand_id
1 'polypeptide(L)'
;MNDASSFDSAPVAGFSVSAAAPPMSPRNRRLQSDSQQLMAAFTGHPNIRVEAVGSSPPERYRMVYNVPGLWLDPTTNNVVIRNQHMIDMYLPPEYPRDKPYCTTPNPVFHPNFGNYVCIADHWSPGQALVDVVIQMGDRLQYKSFNTDSP
;
A
#
# COMPACT_ATOMS: atom_id res chain seq x y z
N MET A 1 28.21 -76.60 8.34
CA MET A 1 27.11 -76.22 9.24
C MET A 1 27.25 -74.73 9.50
N ASN A 2 26.29 -73.97 8.96
CA ASN A 2 25.91 -72.59 9.25
C ASN A 2 26.91 -71.48 8.97
N ASP A 3 26.78 -70.93 7.76
CA ASP A 3 27.12 -69.55 7.41
C ASP A 3 25.86 -68.71 7.62
N ALA A 4 25.93 -67.62 8.38
CA ALA A 4 24.81 -66.73 8.67
C ALA A 4 25.25 -65.28 8.44
N SER A 5 25.23 -64.87 7.17
CA SER A 5 25.33 -63.47 6.75
C SER A 5 24.03 -62.73 7.08
N SER A 6 24.07 -61.92 8.12
CA SER A 6 23.03 -60.95 8.47
C SER A 6 23.08 -59.77 7.49
N PHE A 7 22.12 -59.67 6.58
CA PHE A 7 21.93 -58.48 5.75
C PHE A 7 20.96 -57.53 6.46
N ASP A 8 21.54 -56.49 7.07
CA ASP A 8 20.83 -55.37 7.66
C ASP A 8 20.18 -54.53 6.54
N SER A 9 18.86 -54.42 6.54
CA SER A 9 18.11 -53.66 5.54
C SER A 9 17.90 -52.23 6.04
N ALA A 10 18.68 -51.29 5.52
CA ALA A 10 18.50 -49.88 5.79
C ALA A 10 17.14 -49.36 5.23
N PRO A 11 16.45 -48.45 5.93
CA PRO A 11 15.17 -47.92 5.48
C PRO A 11 15.36 -46.97 4.31
N VAL A 12 14.57 -47.16 3.25
CA VAL A 12 14.53 -46.27 2.09
C VAL A 12 13.82 -44.97 2.53
N ALA A 13 14.56 -43.86 2.55
CA ALA A 13 14.01 -42.55 2.89
C ALA A 13 12.93 -42.14 1.86
N GLY A 14 11.68 -41.99 2.32
CA GLY A 14 10.59 -41.50 1.50
C GLY A 14 10.79 -40.04 1.10
N PHE A 15 10.82 -39.76 -0.20
CA PHE A 15 10.76 -38.40 -0.71
C PHE A 15 9.37 -37.82 -0.44
N SER A 16 9.30 -36.83 0.44
CA SER A 16 8.10 -36.01 0.62
C SER A 16 8.03 -35.00 -0.52
N VAL A 17 7.04 -35.14 -1.40
CA VAL A 17 6.75 -34.13 -2.43
C VAL A 17 5.90 -33.05 -1.78
N SER A 18 6.48 -31.87 -1.56
CA SER A 18 5.71 -30.70 -1.13
C SER A 18 4.77 -30.28 -2.26
N ALA A 19 3.46 -30.28 -1.99
CA ALA A 19 2.48 -29.76 -2.92
C ALA A 19 2.77 -28.27 -3.20
N ALA A 20 2.82 -27.89 -4.47
CA ALA A 20 2.95 -26.49 -4.87
C ALA A 20 1.75 -25.68 -4.36
N ALA A 21 2.00 -24.49 -3.81
CA ALA A 21 0.93 -23.60 -3.37
C ALA A 21 -0.05 -23.31 -4.54
N PRO A 22 -1.35 -23.16 -4.27
CA PRO A 22 -2.34 -22.89 -5.32
C PRO A 22 -1.99 -21.61 -6.09
N PRO A 23 -2.32 -21.53 -7.39
CA PRO A 23 -2.03 -20.35 -8.20
C PRO A 23 -2.71 -19.11 -7.62
N MET A 24 -1.95 -18.03 -7.48
CA MET A 24 -2.45 -16.78 -6.92
C MET A 24 -3.60 -16.20 -7.76
N SER A 25 -4.63 -15.70 -7.08
CA SER A 25 -5.73 -14.99 -7.73
C SER A 25 -5.22 -13.75 -8.49
N PRO A 26 -5.93 -13.27 -9.54
CA PRO A 26 -5.58 -12.03 -10.23
C PRO A 26 -5.43 -10.83 -9.29
N ARG A 27 -6.31 -10.72 -8.29
CA ARG A 27 -6.22 -9.69 -7.23
C ARG A 27 -4.93 -9.83 -6.43
N ASN A 28 -4.60 -11.02 -5.93
CA ASN A 28 -3.41 -11.21 -5.11
C ASN A 28 -2.13 -10.92 -5.90
N ARG A 29 -2.09 -11.29 -7.20
CA ARG A 29 -1.00 -10.89 -8.10
C ARG A 29 -0.88 -9.38 -8.23
N ARG A 30 -2.01 -8.68 -8.34
CA ARG A 30 -2.03 -7.22 -8.38
C ARG A 30 -1.50 -6.62 -7.07
N LEU A 31 -2.03 -7.02 -5.92
CA LEU A 31 -1.59 -6.52 -4.61
C LEU A 31 -0.09 -6.75 -4.38
N GLN A 32 0.41 -7.92 -4.75
CA GLN A 32 1.83 -8.23 -4.64
C GLN A 32 2.68 -7.33 -5.55
N SER A 33 2.25 -7.15 -6.80
CA SER A 33 2.93 -6.27 -7.77
C SER A 33 2.95 -4.81 -7.30
N ASP A 34 1.81 -4.27 -6.84
CA ASP A 34 1.75 -2.91 -6.31
C ASP A 34 2.64 -2.74 -5.08
N SER A 35 2.62 -3.72 -4.17
CA SER A 35 3.48 -3.70 -2.98
C SER A 35 4.96 -3.65 -3.36
N GLN A 36 5.39 -4.48 -4.31
CA GLN A 36 6.76 -4.48 -4.81
C GLN A 36 7.14 -3.13 -5.44
N GLN A 37 6.26 -2.57 -6.26
CA GLN A 37 6.48 -1.28 -6.91
C GLN A 37 6.55 -0.12 -5.89
N LEU A 38 5.67 -0.10 -4.89
CA LEU A 38 5.71 0.88 -3.82
C LEU A 38 7.01 0.81 -3.02
N MET A 39 7.43 -0.40 -2.63
CA MET A 39 8.69 -0.57 -1.89
C MET A 39 9.89 -0.16 -2.74
N ALA A 40 9.92 -0.52 -4.02
CA ALA A 40 10.99 -0.11 -4.94
C ALA A 40 11.03 1.42 -5.14
N ALA A 41 9.88 2.08 -5.22
CA ALA A 41 9.79 3.52 -5.47
C ALA A 41 10.13 4.37 -4.23
N PHE A 42 9.72 3.93 -3.03
CA PHE A 42 9.74 4.80 -1.84
C PHE A 42 10.74 4.38 -0.75
N THR A 43 11.43 3.24 -0.88
CA THR A 43 12.52 2.90 0.04
C THR A 43 13.64 3.94 -0.05
N GLY A 44 13.91 4.63 1.05
CA GLY A 44 14.93 5.69 1.12
C GLY A 44 14.54 7.01 0.44
N HIS A 45 13.28 7.15 0.00
CA HIS A 45 12.83 8.40 -0.62
C HIS A 45 12.81 9.55 0.40
N PRO A 46 13.32 10.76 0.08
CA PRO A 46 13.58 11.81 1.06
C PRO A 46 12.31 12.40 1.68
N ASN A 47 11.21 12.44 0.92
CA ASN A 47 10.00 13.18 1.31
C ASN A 47 8.77 12.29 1.49
N ILE A 48 8.85 11.00 1.18
CA ILE A 48 7.69 10.10 1.18
C ILE A 48 8.16 8.79 1.76
N ARG A 49 7.51 8.33 2.81
CA ARG A 49 7.68 6.98 3.36
C ARG A 49 6.38 6.23 3.21
N VAL A 50 6.46 5.00 2.74
CA VAL A 50 5.31 4.09 2.60
C VAL A 50 5.59 2.85 3.42
N GLU A 51 4.67 2.50 4.31
CA GLU A 51 4.75 1.33 5.18
C GLU A 51 3.54 0.43 4.93
N ALA A 52 3.79 -0.85 4.63
CA ALA A 52 2.74 -1.86 4.55
C ALA A 52 2.24 -2.23 5.95
N VAL A 53 0.92 -2.38 6.11
CA VAL A 53 0.28 -2.72 7.38
C VAL A 53 -0.46 -4.05 7.26
N GLY A 54 -0.13 -5.00 8.14
CA GLY A 54 -0.76 -6.32 8.19
C GLY A 54 0.01 -7.40 7.42
N SER A 55 -0.71 -8.42 6.95
CA SER A 55 -0.15 -9.59 6.28
C SER A 55 0.20 -9.33 4.81
N SER A 56 1.11 -10.15 4.26
CA SER A 56 1.40 -10.16 2.83
C SER A 56 0.42 -11.05 2.04
N PRO A 57 -0.05 -10.65 0.84
CA PRO A 57 0.16 -9.35 0.22
C PRO A 57 -0.64 -8.25 0.95
N PRO A 58 -0.05 -7.06 1.18
CA PRO A 58 -0.69 -6.03 1.99
C PRO A 58 -1.87 -5.38 1.28
N GLU A 59 -2.93 -5.14 2.04
CA GLU A 59 -4.13 -4.42 1.62
C GLU A 59 -4.20 -3.02 2.24
N ARG A 60 -3.29 -2.71 3.16
CA ARG A 60 -3.26 -1.45 3.88
C ARG A 60 -1.86 -0.87 3.86
N TYR A 61 -1.80 0.44 3.73
CA TYR A 61 -0.55 1.20 3.74
C TYR A 61 -0.72 2.46 4.57
N ARG A 62 0.34 2.83 5.26
CA ARG A 62 0.50 4.15 5.88
C ARG A 62 1.56 4.91 5.13
N MET A 63 1.20 6.10 4.68
CA MET A 63 2.09 7.01 3.96
C MET A 63 2.38 8.22 4.85
N VAL A 64 3.65 8.58 4.98
CA VAL A 64 4.09 9.80 5.65
C VAL A 64 4.77 10.71 4.62
N TYR A 65 4.24 11.91 4.46
CA TYR A 65 4.75 12.92 3.55
C TYR A 65 5.45 14.02 4.35
N ASN A 66 6.70 14.33 4.02
CA ASN A 66 7.46 15.45 4.58
C ASN A 66 7.51 16.59 3.54
N VAL A 67 6.37 17.23 3.30
CA VAL A 67 6.20 18.33 2.33
C VAL A 67 5.35 19.44 2.96
N PRO A 68 5.50 20.71 2.54
CA PRO A 68 4.65 21.78 3.02
C PRO A 68 3.20 21.55 2.55
N GLY A 69 2.25 21.75 3.46
CA GLY A 69 0.82 21.73 3.17
C GLY A 69 0.06 22.63 4.14
N LEU A 70 -1.18 22.98 3.78
CA LEU A 70 -1.99 23.89 4.58
C LEU A 70 -2.83 23.13 5.61
N TRP A 71 -2.99 23.73 6.77
CA TRP A 71 -3.80 23.22 7.86
C TRP A 71 -4.68 24.34 8.41
N LEU A 72 -5.97 24.07 8.59
CA LEU A 72 -6.87 24.97 9.30
C LEU A 72 -6.79 24.61 10.78
N ASP A 73 -6.20 25.50 11.57
CA ASP A 73 -6.10 25.33 13.01
C ASP A 73 -7.50 25.41 13.63
N PRO A 74 -8.01 24.33 14.25
CA PRO A 74 -9.37 24.31 14.80
C PRO A 74 -9.50 25.19 16.05
N THR A 75 -8.40 25.57 16.69
CA THR A 75 -8.40 26.46 17.87
C THR A 75 -8.37 27.92 17.45
N THR A 76 -7.55 28.28 16.47
CA THR A 76 -7.37 29.70 16.07
C THR A 76 -8.15 30.10 14.82
N ASN A 77 -8.72 29.14 14.10
CA ASN A 77 -9.36 29.31 12.78
C ASN A 77 -8.45 29.97 11.74
N ASN A 78 -7.13 29.86 11.91
CA ASN A 78 -6.13 30.36 10.96
C ASN A 78 -5.60 29.23 10.08
N VAL A 79 -5.28 29.57 8.84
CA VAL A 79 -4.53 28.67 7.95
C VAL A 79 -3.05 28.79 8.28
N VAL A 80 -2.41 27.65 8.58
CA VAL A 80 -0.97 27.56 8.86
C VAL A 80 -0.31 26.50 7.99
N ILE A 81 1.01 26.58 7.84
CA ILE A 81 1.80 25.58 7.12
C ILE A 81 2.21 24.46 8.07
N ARG A 82 2.01 23.21 7.64
CA ARG A 82 2.55 22.00 8.26
C ARG A 82 3.44 21.27 7.26
N ASN A 83 4.58 20.77 7.74
CA ASN A 83 5.59 20.11 6.90
C ASN A 83 5.52 18.59 6.94
N GLN A 84 4.54 18.02 7.65
CA GLN A 84 4.36 16.58 7.75
C GLN A 84 2.88 16.21 7.74
N HIS A 85 2.54 15.20 6.95
CA HIS A 85 1.17 14.70 6.76
C HIS A 85 1.17 13.18 6.77
N MET A 86 0.08 12.59 7.23
CA MET A 86 -0.10 11.14 7.27
C MET A 86 -1.35 10.77 6.50
N ILE A 87 -1.27 9.79 5.60
CA ILE A 87 -2.43 9.26 4.88
C ILE A 87 -2.44 7.75 5.05
N ASP A 88 -3.58 7.21 5.43
CA ASP A 88 -3.84 5.78 5.47
C ASP A 88 -4.59 5.36 4.20
N MET A 89 -4.16 4.29 3.57
CA MET A 89 -4.77 3.72 2.36
C MET A 89 -5.23 2.29 2.64
N TYR A 90 -6.43 1.96 2.16
CA TYR A 90 -6.99 0.63 2.13
C TYR A 90 -7.37 0.22 0.70
N LEU A 91 -6.99 -1.00 0.32
CA LEU A 91 -7.32 -1.62 -0.97
C LEU A 91 -8.51 -2.58 -0.76
N PRO A 92 -9.72 -2.23 -1.21
CA PRO A 92 -10.93 -3.01 -0.94
C PRO A 92 -10.91 -4.42 -1.59
N PRO A 93 -11.86 -5.30 -1.26
CA PRO A 93 -11.94 -6.64 -1.84
C PRO A 93 -12.04 -6.65 -3.37
N GLU A 94 -12.71 -5.66 -3.96
CA GLU A 94 -12.87 -5.53 -5.42
C GLU A 94 -11.71 -4.76 -6.10
N TYR A 95 -10.68 -4.35 -5.36
CA TYR A 95 -9.47 -3.75 -5.95
C TYR A 95 -8.80 -4.74 -6.95
N PRO A 96 -8.33 -4.29 -8.14
CA PRO A 96 -8.25 -2.91 -8.61
C PRO A 96 -9.47 -2.41 -9.40
N ARG A 97 -10.56 -3.18 -9.48
CA ARG A 97 -11.81 -2.70 -10.11
C ARG A 97 -12.33 -1.50 -9.35
N ASP A 98 -12.38 -1.62 -8.03
CA ASP A 98 -12.66 -0.50 -7.13
C ASP A 98 -11.38 0.27 -6.80
N LYS A 99 -11.55 1.57 -6.56
CA LYS A 99 -10.44 2.49 -6.24
C LYS A 99 -9.93 2.27 -4.80
N PRO A 100 -8.67 2.62 -4.51
CA PRO A 100 -8.19 2.72 -3.13
C PRO A 100 -9.04 3.67 -2.28
N TYR A 101 -9.25 3.33 -1.02
CA TYR A 101 -9.88 4.21 -0.03
C TYR A 101 -8.81 4.84 0.85
N CYS A 102 -8.78 6.18 0.91
CA CYS A 102 -7.71 6.91 1.61
C CYS A 102 -8.30 7.88 2.64
N THR A 103 -7.68 7.97 3.80
CA THR A 103 -8.07 8.86 4.90
C THR A 103 -6.83 9.55 5.49
N THR A 104 -7.03 10.68 6.15
CA THR A 104 -5.98 11.35 6.93
C THR A 104 -6.45 11.52 8.37
N PRO A 105 -5.64 11.15 9.38
CA PRO A 105 -5.99 11.38 10.78
C PRO A 105 -5.71 12.83 11.21
N ASN A 106 -4.83 13.53 10.49
CA ASN A 106 -4.58 14.95 10.71
C ASN A 106 -5.46 15.75 9.73
N PRO A 107 -6.09 16.85 10.16
CA PRO A 107 -6.79 17.71 9.21
C PRO A 107 -5.81 18.22 8.16
N VAL A 108 -6.29 18.45 6.95
CA VAL A 108 -5.56 19.09 5.85
C VAL A 108 -6.52 20.12 5.28
N PHE A 109 -6.09 21.38 5.20
CA PHE A 109 -6.87 22.41 4.54
C PHE A 109 -6.60 22.31 3.05
N HIS A 110 -7.42 21.55 2.34
CA HIS A 110 -7.37 21.38 0.89
C HIS A 110 -8.73 20.87 0.44
N PRO A 111 -9.29 21.32 -0.70
CA PRO A 111 -10.60 20.86 -1.15
C PRO A 111 -10.64 19.33 -1.11
N ASN A 112 -9.77 18.63 -1.86
CA ASN A 112 -9.69 17.16 -1.97
C ASN A 112 -9.41 16.35 -0.68
N PHE A 113 -9.38 16.96 0.52
CA PHE A 113 -9.15 16.29 1.80
C PHE A 113 -10.32 16.55 2.76
N GLY A 114 -11.10 15.49 3.05
CA GLY A 114 -12.16 15.52 4.05
C GLY A 114 -12.21 14.22 4.85
N ASN A 115 -13.40 13.67 5.09
CA ASN A 115 -13.58 12.33 5.70
C ASN A 115 -12.89 11.22 4.89
N TYR A 116 -12.67 11.47 3.60
CA TYR A 116 -11.86 10.66 2.70
C TYR A 116 -11.01 11.61 1.83
N VAL A 117 -9.91 11.11 1.30
CA VAL A 117 -9.05 11.82 0.34
C VAL A 117 -9.49 11.48 -1.07
N CYS A 118 -9.79 12.50 -1.89
CA CYS A 118 -10.04 12.28 -3.31
C CYS A 118 -8.71 12.01 -4.03
N ILE A 119 -8.54 10.79 -4.52
CA ILE A 119 -7.29 10.32 -5.13
C ILE A 119 -7.19 10.57 -6.64
N ALA A 120 -8.34 10.66 -7.31
CA ALA A 120 -8.46 10.96 -8.73
C ALA A 120 -9.92 11.28 -9.05
N ASP A 121 -10.15 12.18 -10.02
CA ASP A 121 -11.50 12.43 -10.56
C ASP A 121 -12.04 11.18 -11.27
N HIS A 122 -11.13 10.43 -11.91
CA HIS A 122 -11.43 9.16 -12.58
C HIS A 122 -10.41 8.11 -12.16
N TRP A 123 -10.89 6.98 -11.62
CA TRP A 123 -10.06 5.81 -11.34
C TRP A 123 -10.08 4.84 -12.52
N SER A 124 -8.91 4.32 -12.88
CA SER A 124 -8.79 3.19 -13.81
C SER A 124 -8.06 2.04 -13.12
N PRO A 125 -8.53 0.79 -13.26
CA PRO A 125 -7.81 -0.37 -12.78
C PRO A 125 -6.38 -0.48 -13.32
N GLY A 126 -6.05 0.15 -14.45
CA GLY A 126 -4.69 0.16 -15.00
C GLY A 126 -3.73 1.15 -14.33
N GLN A 127 -4.22 2.07 -13.49
CA GLN A 127 -3.40 3.10 -12.87
C GLN A 127 -2.46 2.48 -11.82
N ALA A 128 -1.19 2.88 -11.83
CA ALA A 128 -0.20 2.40 -10.89
C ALA A 128 -0.41 3.02 -9.50
N LEU A 129 -0.25 2.22 -8.44
CA LEU A 129 -0.43 2.70 -7.08
C LEU A 129 0.66 3.72 -6.69
N VAL A 130 1.86 3.60 -7.26
CA VAL A 130 2.95 4.58 -7.11
C VAL A 130 2.51 5.98 -7.54
N ASP A 131 1.84 6.10 -8.70
CA ASP A 131 1.37 7.39 -9.21
C ASP A 131 0.32 8.01 -8.28
N VAL A 132 -0.56 7.18 -7.70
CA VAL A 132 -1.56 7.62 -6.72
C VAL A 132 -0.88 8.25 -5.50
N VAL A 133 0.17 7.61 -4.97
CA VAL A 133 0.95 8.12 -3.83
C VAL A 133 1.63 9.46 -4.18
N ILE A 134 2.25 9.56 -5.36
CA ILE A 134 2.88 10.81 -5.82
C ILE A 134 1.85 11.93 -5.92
N GLN A 135 0.72 11.66 -6.57
CA GLN A 135 -0.35 12.64 -6.77
C GLN A 135 -0.95 13.13 -5.45
N MET A 136 -1.02 12.30 -4.40
CA MET A 136 -1.42 12.77 -3.06
C MET A 136 -0.43 13.80 -2.50
N GLY A 137 0.87 13.55 -2.66
CA GLY A 137 1.92 14.49 -2.25
C GLY A 137 1.82 15.83 -2.97
N ASP A 138 1.46 15.83 -4.26
CA ASP A 138 1.25 17.05 -5.03
C ASP A 138 -0.03 17.80 -4.60
N ARG A 139 -1.12 17.08 -4.28
CA ARG A 139 -2.34 17.69 -3.72
C ARG A 139 -2.09 18.30 -2.35
N LEU A 140 -1.33 17.66 -1.46
CA LEU A 140 -0.95 18.24 -0.16
C LEU A 140 -0.29 19.63 -0.31
N GLN A 141 0.42 19.84 -1.42
CA GLN A 141 1.11 21.08 -1.77
C GLN A 141 0.28 22.04 -2.64
N TYR A 142 -1.03 21.79 -2.83
CA TYR A 142 -1.90 22.57 -3.73
C TYR A 142 -1.45 22.65 -5.19
N LYS A 143 -0.56 21.76 -5.65
CA LYS A 143 -0.11 21.76 -7.05
C LYS A 143 -1.20 21.30 -8.02
N SER A 144 -2.14 20.52 -7.51
CA SER A 144 -3.32 20.07 -8.25
C SER A 144 -4.51 20.05 -7.29
N PHE A 145 -5.65 20.56 -7.74
CA PHE A 145 -6.89 20.49 -7.00
C PHE A 145 -8.07 20.49 -7.98
N ASN A 146 -9.16 19.85 -7.55
CA ASN A 146 -10.46 19.99 -8.17
C ASN A 146 -11.37 20.66 -7.14
N THR A 147 -12.06 21.74 -7.50
CA THR A 147 -13.00 22.43 -6.61
C THR A 147 -14.37 21.76 -6.56
N ASP A 148 -14.68 20.90 -7.53
CA ASP A 148 -15.92 20.12 -7.62
C ASP A 148 -15.80 18.77 -6.89
N SER A 149 -14.71 18.57 -6.16
CA SER A 149 -14.47 17.38 -5.35
C SER A 149 -13.61 17.77 -4.17
N PRO A 150 -13.78 17.13 -3.01
CA PRO A 150 -14.67 16.06 -2.65
C PRO A 150 -16.06 16.59 -2.31
#